data_AF-A0A4Y9PGB5-F1
#
_entry.id   AF-A0A4Y9PGB5-F1
#
_cell.length_a   1.000
_cell.length_b   1.000
_cell.length_c   1.000
_cell.angle_alpha   90.00
_cell.angle_beta   90.00
_cell.angle_gamma   90.00
#
_symmetry.space_group_name_H-M   'P 1'
#
loop_
_entity.id
_entity.type
_entity.pdbx_description
1 polymer ?
#
loop_
_entity_poly.entity_id
_entity_poly.type
_entity_poly.pdbx_seq_one_letter_code
_entity_poly.pdbx_strand_id
1 'polypeptide(L)'
;MPENDTADGLHCTFCGRVCEEVDEGRDELRVELTREEHGEPLYWVGDFCSQEHAAEWLRGPLPEAVTRSTPSPTTWSDRVAIGGCFLLFAAGVALFVLGAWTALQFVLDRV
;
A
#
# COMPACT_ATOMS: atom_id res chain seq x y z
N MET A 1 26.58 -4.26 -14.86
CA MET A 1 25.60 -5.30 -14.47
C MET A 1 25.34 -5.05 -13.00
N PRO A 2 24.25 -4.36 -12.62
CA PRO A 2 23.99 -4.06 -11.22
C PRO A 2 23.49 -5.34 -10.54
N GLU A 3 24.26 -5.81 -9.57
CA GLU A 3 23.84 -6.84 -8.64
C GLU A 3 22.76 -6.24 -7.73
N ASN A 4 21.63 -6.93 -7.71
CA ASN A 4 20.41 -6.53 -7.04
C ASN A 4 20.49 -7.00 -5.57
N ASP A 5 21.34 -6.36 -4.76
CA ASP A 5 21.47 -6.63 -3.31
C ASP A 5 20.38 -5.89 -2.52
N THR A 6 19.12 -6.24 -2.75
CA THR A 6 18.00 -5.88 -1.86
C THR A 6 17.06 -7.07 -1.68
N ALA A 7 17.63 -8.23 -1.35
CA ALA A 7 16.92 -9.22 -0.55
C ALA A 7 17.35 -9.05 0.91
N ASP A 8 17.29 -7.82 1.44
CA ASP A 8 17.28 -7.62 2.89
C ASP A 8 15.92 -8.15 3.36
N GLY A 9 15.88 -9.44 3.71
CA GLY A 9 14.70 -10.08 4.25
C GLY A 9 14.19 -9.30 5.47
N LEU A 10 12.87 -9.28 5.67
CA LEU A 10 12.29 -8.58 6.81
C LEU A 10 12.78 -9.20 8.11
N HIS A 11 13.49 -8.41 8.93
CA HIS A 11 14.01 -8.86 10.21
C HIS A 11 12.98 -8.65 11.30
N CYS A 12 12.77 -9.68 12.12
CA CYS A 12 11.93 -9.60 13.30
C CYS A 12 12.50 -8.54 14.26
N THR A 13 11.69 -7.53 14.57
CA THR A 13 12.06 -6.40 15.44
C THR A 13 12.38 -6.86 16.87
N PHE A 14 11.81 -7.98 17.30
CA PHE A 14 12.03 -8.53 18.64
C PHE A 14 13.28 -9.41 18.74
N CYS A 15 13.43 -10.42 17.88
CA CYS A 15 14.50 -11.42 17.98
C CYS A 15 15.66 -11.22 16.98
N GLY A 16 15.53 -10.30 16.02
CA GLY A 16 16.54 -9.95 15.02
C GLY A 16 16.70 -10.93 13.86
N ARG A 17 16.00 -12.07 13.87
CA ARG A 17 16.08 -13.08 12.79
C ARG A 17 15.29 -12.65 11.57
N VAL A 18 15.66 -13.16 10.40
CA VAL A 18 14.87 -12.98 9.17
C VAL A 18 13.54 -13.74 9.33
N CYS A 19 12.42 -13.06 9.16
CA CYS A 19 11.08 -13.62 9.37
C CYS A 19 10.80 -14.81 8.43
N GLU A 20 11.25 -14.74 7.18
CA GLU A 20 11.10 -15.82 6.18
C GLU A 20 11.80 -17.12 6.61
N GLU A 21 12.87 -17.05 7.42
CA GLU A 21 13.56 -18.23 7.95
C GLU A 21 12.80 -18.91 9.11
N VAL A 22 11.80 -18.23 9.68
CA VAL A 22 11.00 -18.75 10.80
C VAL A 22 9.65 -19.22 10.27
N ASP A 23 9.44 -20.54 10.31
CA ASP A 23 8.23 -21.20 9.79
C ASP A 23 7.85 -20.80 8.35
N GLU A 24 8.86 -20.58 7.49
CA GLU A 24 8.67 -20.16 6.09
C GLU A 24 7.87 -18.84 5.96
N GLY A 25 7.90 -17.97 6.98
CA GLY A 25 7.16 -16.72 7.02
C GLY A 25 5.65 -16.86 7.21
N ARG A 26 5.13 -18.05 7.54
CA ARG A 26 3.67 -18.27 7.70
C ARG A 26 3.04 -17.40 8.78
N ASP A 27 3.77 -17.14 9.85
CA ASP A 27 3.33 -16.34 10.99
C ASP A 27 3.94 -14.92 10.98
N GLU A 28 4.43 -14.48 9.83
CA GLU A 28 4.91 -13.12 9.67
C GLU A 28 3.79 -12.12 9.94
N LEU A 29 4.06 -11.20 10.86
CA LEU A 29 3.12 -10.19 11.31
C LEU A 29 3.78 -8.81 11.31
N ARG A 30 3.13 -7.85 10.66
CA ARG A 30 3.46 -6.43 10.76
C ARG A 30 2.50 -5.74 11.71
N VAL A 31 3.04 -5.03 12.70
CA VAL A 31 2.28 -4.20 13.63
C VAL A 31 2.58 -2.73 13.35
N GLU A 32 1.52 -1.98 13.12
CA GLU A 32 1.58 -0.52 12.91
C GLU A 32 0.80 0.18 14.02
N LEU A 33 1.47 1.09 14.73
CA LEU A 33 0.87 1.92 15.77
C LEU A 33 0.92 3.37 15.33
N THR A 34 -0.16 4.10 15.58
CA THR A 34 -0.22 5.53 15.37
C THR A 34 -0.76 6.20 16.64
N ARG A 35 -0.11 7.28 17.06
CA ARG A 35 -0.57 8.12 18.17
C ARG A 35 -0.44 9.57 17.76
N GLU A 36 -1.45 10.38 18.06
CA GLU A 36 -1.35 11.83 17.88
C GLU A 36 -0.83 12.48 19.17
N GLU A 37 0.20 13.31 19.06
CA GLU A 37 0.78 14.04 20.17
C GLU A 37 1.07 15.49 19.74
N HIS A 38 0.49 16.48 20.44
CA HIS A 38 0.57 17.90 20.09
C HIS A 38 0.14 18.25 18.65
N GLY A 39 -0.79 17.49 18.06
CA GLY A 39 -1.26 17.67 16.68
C GLY A 39 -0.35 17.07 15.61
N GLU A 40 0.75 16.42 16.02
CA GLU A 40 1.64 15.69 15.12
C GLU A 40 1.43 14.18 15.29
N PRO A 41 1.25 13.42 14.19
CA PRO A 41 1.11 11.97 14.27
C PRO A 41 2.48 11.29 14.42
N LEU A 42 2.62 10.50 15.48
CA LEU A 42 3.73 9.61 15.76
C LEU A 42 3.41 8.20 15.26
N TYR A 43 4.39 7.55 14.63
CA TYR A 43 4.25 6.23 14.04
C TYR A 43 5.30 5.26 14.57
N TRP A 44 4.88 4.02 14.79
CA TRP A 44 5.77 2.89 15.03
C TRP A 44 5.37 1.75 14.11
N VAL A 45 6.36 1.11 13.53
CA VAL A 45 6.17 -0.06 12.68
C VAL A 45 7.17 -1.11 13.13
N GLY A 46 6.71 -2.34 13.32
CA GLY A 46 7.56 -3.48 13.61
C GLY A 46 7.09 -4.70 12.85
N ASP A 47 8.03 -5.44 12.29
CA ASP A 47 7.80 -6.74 11.66
C ASP A 47 8.21 -7.85 12.65
N PHE A 48 7.42 -8.93 12.74
CA PHE A 48 7.59 -10.00 13.73
C PHE A 48 7.38 -11.37 13.09
N CYS A 49 8.14 -12.36 13.53
CA CYS A 49 7.98 -13.73 13.05
C CYS A 49 6.86 -14.50 13.76
N SER A 50 6.23 -13.93 14.80
CA SER A 50 5.08 -14.52 15.48
C SER A 50 4.27 -13.48 16.26
N GLN A 51 3.04 -13.85 16.63
CA GLN A 51 2.17 -13.01 17.47
C GLN A 51 2.73 -12.82 18.89
N GLU A 52 3.42 -13.82 19.44
CA GLU A 52 4.02 -13.76 20.77
C GLU A 52 5.13 -12.70 20.82
N HIS A 53 5.99 -12.66 19.80
CA HIS A 53 7.04 -11.64 19.70
C HIS A 53 6.47 -10.23 19.55
N ALA A 54 5.40 -10.07 18.78
CA ALA A 54 4.70 -8.80 18.68
C ALA A 54 4.10 -8.38 20.04
N ALA A 55 3.48 -9.32 20.75
CA ALA A 55 2.91 -9.05 22.08
C ALA A 55 4.00 -8.68 23.11
N GLU A 56 5.17 -9.32 23.06
CA GLU A 56 6.30 -8.99 23.92
C GLU A 56 6.86 -7.61 23.62
N TRP A 57 6.98 -7.25 22.34
CA TRP A 57 7.38 -5.90 21.93
C TRP A 57 6.40 -4.83 22.43
N LEU A 58 5.08 -5.08 22.32
CA LEU A 58 4.02 -4.17 22.79
C LEU A 58 3.95 -4.02 24.32
N ARG A 59 4.52 -4.96 25.09
CA ARG A 59 4.60 -4.86 26.56
C ARG A 59 5.73 -3.94 27.02
N GLY A 60 6.74 -3.72 26.18
CA GLY A 60 7.87 -2.84 26.47
C GLY A 60 7.55 -1.36 26.24
N PRO A 61 8.44 -0.46 26.68
CA PRO A 61 8.40 0.91 26.20
C PRO A 61 8.59 0.91 24.68
N LEU A 62 7.72 1.61 23.97
CA LEU A 62 7.85 1.75 22.52
C LEU A 62 9.17 2.47 22.19
N PRO A 63 9.86 2.06 21.11
CA PRO A 63 11.06 2.74 20.66
C PRO A 63 10.75 4.18 20.20
N GLU A 64 11.78 4.93 19.81
CA GLU A 64 11.57 6.28 19.29
C GLU A 64 10.64 6.25 18.07
N ALA A 65 9.64 7.13 18.06
CA ALA A 65 8.67 7.21 16.99
C ALA A 65 9.34 7.68 15.70
N VAL A 66 8.92 7.11 14.57
CA VAL A 66 9.31 7.63 13.27
C VAL A 66 8.32 8.73 12.91
N THR A 67 8.79 9.98 12.88
CA THR A 67 8.02 11.07 12.28
C THR A 67 7.89 10.74 10.80
N ARG A 68 6.66 10.60 10.30
CA ARG A 68 6.42 10.20 8.91
C ARG A 68 7.24 11.10 7.98
N SER A 69 8.20 10.50 7.27
CA SER A 69 8.86 11.13 6.14
C SER A 69 7.76 11.67 5.24
N THR A 70 7.81 12.96 4.89
CA THR A 70 6.90 13.61 3.93
C THR A 70 6.50 12.65 2.81
N PRO A 71 5.22 12.63 2.39
CA PRO A 71 4.73 11.70 1.37
C PRO A 71 5.71 11.65 0.20
N SER A 72 6.10 10.44 -0.21
CA SER A 72 7.04 10.27 -1.31
C SER A 72 6.61 11.15 -2.49
N PRO A 73 7.51 11.96 -3.03
CA PRO A 73 7.16 12.90 -4.09
C PRO A 73 6.57 12.11 -5.26
N THR A 74 5.35 12.46 -5.67
CA THR A 74 4.64 11.80 -6.78
C THR A 74 5.56 11.78 -8.00
N THR A 75 5.92 10.59 -8.45
CA THR A 75 6.85 10.43 -9.57
C THR A 75 6.16 10.80 -10.87
N TRP A 76 6.94 11.11 -11.91
CA TRP A 76 6.36 11.39 -13.23
C TRP A 76 5.60 10.17 -13.79
N SER A 77 6.08 8.96 -13.51
CA SER A 77 5.39 7.70 -13.84
C SER A 77 4.02 7.59 -13.18
N ASP A 78 3.90 7.95 -11.90
CA ASP A 78 2.61 7.91 -11.20
C ASP A 78 1.59 8.86 -11.86
N ARG A 79 2.05 10.05 -12.27
CA ARG A 79 1.19 11.02 -12.95
C ARG A 79 0.69 10.51 -14.30
N VAL A 80 1.55 9.84 -15.06
CA VAL A 80 1.16 9.25 -16.35
C VAL A 80 0.19 8.08 -16.15
N ALA A 81 0.44 7.22 -15.16
CA ALA A 81 -0.46 6.09 -14.86
C ALA A 81 -1.85 6.58 -14.48
N ILE A 82 -1.93 7.54 -13.55
CA ILE A 82 -3.19 8.15 -13.12
C ILE A 82 -3.91 8.82 -14.31
N GLY A 83 -3.18 9.63 -15.10
CA GLY A 83 -3.74 10.29 -16.28
C GLY A 83 -4.26 9.29 -17.33
N GLY A 84 -3.53 8.20 -17.54
CA GLY A 84 -3.94 7.11 -18.44
C GLY A 84 -5.22 6.42 -17.98
N CYS A 85 -5.34 6.10 -16.69
CA CYS A 85 -6.57 5.53 -16.13
C CYS A 85 -7.79 6.46 -16.33
N PHE A 86 -7.63 7.75 -16.09
CA PHE A 86 -8.70 8.73 -16.32
C PHE A 86 -9.10 8.81 -17.80
N LEU A 87 -8.13 8.81 -18.72
CA LEU A 87 -8.40 8.82 -20.16
C LEU A 87 -9.17 7.59 -20.62
N LEU A 88 -8.77 6.39 -20.15
CA LEU A 88 -9.46 5.14 -20.46
C LEU A 88 -10.90 5.15 -19.94
N PHE A 89 -11.09 5.61 -18.70
CA PHE A 89 -12.43 5.73 -18.12
C PHE A 89 -13.30 6.71 -18.92
N ALA A 90 -12.78 7.89 -19.25
CA ALA A 90 -13.49 8.88 -20.06
C ALA A 90 -13.85 8.34 -21.45
N ALA A 91 -12.95 7.61 -22.10
CA ALA A 91 -13.20 6.96 -23.38
C ALA A 91 -14.32 5.90 -23.26
N GLY A 92 -14.31 5.09 -22.19
CA GLY A 92 -15.38 4.13 -21.92
C GLY A 92 -16.75 4.78 -21.74
N VAL A 93 -16.82 5.87 -20.97
CA VAL A 93 -18.06 6.65 -20.80
C VAL A 93 -18.55 7.24 -22.13
N ALA A 94 -17.65 7.80 -22.94
CA ALA A 94 -18.02 8.36 -24.23
C ALA A 94 -18.59 7.28 -25.18
N LEU A 95 -17.93 6.13 -25.26
CA LEU A 95 -18.42 4.99 -26.05
C LEU A 95 -19.76 4.48 -25.56
N PHE A 96 -19.97 4.40 -24.24
CA PHE A 96 -21.25 4.00 -23.66
C PHE A 96 -22.37 4.97 -24.03
N VAL A 97 -22.12 6.28 -23.91
CA VAL A 97 -23.10 7.33 -24.29
C VAL A 97 -23.44 7.26 -25.78
N LEU A 98 -22.43 7.09 -26.64
CA LEU A 98 -22.62 6.93 -28.09
C LEU A 98 -23.40 5.66 -28.42
N GLY A 99 -23.13 4.55 -27.72
CA GLY A 99 -23.88 3.30 -27.87
C GLY A 99 -25.34 3.44 -27.43
N ALA A 100 -25.59 4.07 -26.29
CA ALA A 100 -26.94 4.33 -25.80
C ALA A 100 -27.72 5.25 -26.74
N TRP A 101 -27.08 6.29 -27.26
CA TRP A 101 -27.67 7.22 -28.22
C TRP A 101 -28.05 6.52 -29.54
N THR A 102 -27.14 5.74 -30.10
CA THR A 102 -27.39 5.00 -31.36
C THR A 102 -28.47 3.94 -31.19
N ALA A 103 -28.49 3.21 -30.07
CA ALA A 103 -29.57 2.28 -29.75
C ALA A 103 -30.93 2.97 -29.62
N LEU A 104 -30.98 4.14 -28.95
CA LEU A 104 -32.22 4.91 -28.82
C LEU A 104 -32.75 5.39 -30.16
N GLN A 105 -31.88 5.93 -31.02
CA GLN A 105 -32.26 6.35 -32.38
C GLN A 105 -32.80 5.18 -33.20
N PHE A 106 -32.13 4.02 -33.14
CA PHE A 106 -32.59 2.82 -33.84
C PHE A 106 -33.98 2.35 -33.38
N VAL A 107 -34.28 2.44 -32.08
CA VAL A 107 -35.60 2.10 -31.55
C VAL A 107 -36.65 3.11 -32.03
N LEU A 108 -36.34 4.40 -31.99
CA LEU A 108 -37.25 5.46 -32.43
C LEU A 108 -37.54 5.41 -33.93
N ASP A 109 -36.57 5.03 -34.76
CA ASP A 109 -36.73 4.93 -36.22
C ASP A 109 -37.50 3.66 -36.66
N ARG A 110 -37.66 2.68 -35.76
CA ARG A 110 -38.33 1.39 -36.02
C ARG A 110 -39.75 1.31 -35.48
N VAL A 111 -40.18 2.31 -34.70
CA VAL A 111 -41.53 2.45 -34.14
C VAL A 111 -42.32 3.44 -34.99
#